data_AF-A0A329W6H3-F1
#
_entry.id   AF-A0A329W6H3-F1
#
_cell.length_a   1.000
_cell.length_b   1.000
_cell.length_c   1.000
_cell.angle_alpha   90.00
_cell.angle_beta   90.00
_cell.angle_gamma   90.00
#
_symmetry.space_group_name_H-M   'P 1'
#
loop_
_entity.id
_entity.type
_entity.pdbx_description
1 polymer ?
#
loop_
_entity_poly.entity_id
_entity_poly.type
_entity_poly.pdbx_seq_one_letter_code
_entity_poly.pdbx_strand_id
1 'polypeptide(L)'
;MRNIAALVLASIFVLSSTASLAGTASTMHAATVPGHCAPCEYKNVGSYHYRNNNDIGDNDHMFSGITLTEQQRQQMRDLVGQKHQPHSSMSMSPTEREEMRKLVTAKDFDGVAVKALIERMIRCNVEHQVEMARIHHQMYQLLTPEQQAQLEQHYRQRMSQLPN
;
A
#
# COMPACT_ATOMS: atom_id res chain seq x y z
N MET A 1 -1.69 44.17 50.64
CA MET A 1 -1.92 43.32 51.81
C MET A 1 -2.32 41.94 51.30
N ARG A 2 -1.50 40.91 51.60
CA ARG A 2 -1.63 39.54 51.09
C ARG A 2 -2.49 38.76 52.10
N ASN A 3 -3.69 38.35 51.71
CA ASN A 3 -4.52 37.51 52.57
C ASN A 3 -4.26 36.04 52.19
N ILE A 4 -3.46 35.38 53.03
CA ILE A 4 -3.24 33.94 53.02
C ILE A 4 -4.41 33.32 53.77
N ALA A 5 -5.26 32.57 53.07
CA ALA A 5 -6.21 31.66 53.69
C ALA A 5 -5.86 30.25 53.26
N ALA A 6 -5.15 29.56 54.15
CA ALA A 6 -4.95 28.12 54.09
C ALA A 6 -6.25 27.43 54.48
N LEU A 7 -6.71 26.48 53.67
CA LEU A 7 -7.77 25.57 54.04
C LEU A 7 -7.39 24.17 53.56
N VAL A 8 -6.79 23.42 54.49
CA VAL A 8 -6.54 21.99 54.41
C VAL A 8 -7.87 21.29 54.72
N LEU A 9 -8.37 20.49 53.78
CA LEU A 9 -9.48 19.56 54.03
C LEU A 9 -9.12 18.17 53.50
N ALA A 10 -9.53 17.21 54.30
CA ALA A 10 -8.95 15.89 54.43
C ALA A 10 -9.45 14.89 53.37
N SER A 11 -8.61 13.89 53.19
CA SER A 11 -8.77 12.69 52.39
C SER A 11 -10.09 11.94 52.62
N ILE A 12 -10.73 11.51 51.54
CA ILE A 12 -11.51 10.26 51.52
C ILE A 12 -11.18 9.54 50.21
N PHE A 13 -10.35 8.51 50.32
CA PHE A 13 -10.12 7.53 49.26
C PHE A 13 -11.35 6.63 49.21
N VAL A 14 -12.22 6.81 48.20
CA VAL A 14 -13.31 5.87 47.92
C VAL A 14 -12.76 4.83 46.95
N LEU A 15 -12.45 3.64 47.46
CA LEU A 15 -12.27 2.44 46.64
C LEU A 15 -13.64 2.06 46.08
N SER A 16 -13.94 2.51 44.86
CA SER A 16 -15.01 1.92 44.06
C SER A 16 -14.40 0.79 43.22
N SER A 17 -14.65 -0.44 43.65
CA SER A 17 -14.36 -1.63 42.87
C SER A 17 -15.37 -1.73 41.72
N THR A 18 -15.02 -1.24 40.54
CA THR A 18 -15.75 -1.60 39.33
C THR A 18 -15.29 -2.99 38.88
N ALA A 19 -16.23 -3.94 38.94
CA ALA A 19 -16.06 -5.25 38.33
C ALA A 19 -15.89 -5.06 36.82
N SER A 20 -14.68 -5.28 36.31
CA SER A 20 -14.43 -5.40 34.88
C SER A 20 -15.13 -6.68 34.39
N LEU A 21 -16.26 -6.55 33.70
CA LEU A 21 -16.71 -7.60 32.80
C LEU A 21 -15.65 -7.71 31.70
N ALA A 22 -14.88 -8.79 31.76
CA ALA A 22 -14.08 -9.27 30.65
C ALA A 22 -15.04 -9.69 29.53
N GLY A 23 -15.54 -8.71 28.78
CA GLY A 23 -16.02 -8.95 27.44
C GLY A 23 -14.83 -9.52 26.67
N THR A 24 -15.00 -10.74 26.18
CA THR A 24 -14.04 -11.40 25.31
C THR A 24 -13.88 -10.52 24.07
N ALA A 25 -12.96 -9.57 24.13
CA ALA A 25 -12.34 -9.02 22.95
C ALA A 25 -11.76 -10.24 22.25
N SER A 26 -12.42 -10.66 21.16
CA SER A 26 -11.80 -11.51 20.16
C SER A 26 -10.43 -10.93 19.96
N THR A 27 -9.42 -11.65 20.46
CA THR A 27 -8.05 -11.40 20.12
C THR A 27 -8.02 -11.58 18.61
N MET A 28 -8.18 -10.47 17.88
CA MET A 28 -7.55 -10.34 16.59
C MET A 28 -6.12 -10.73 16.90
N HIS A 29 -5.76 -11.96 16.52
CA HIS A 29 -4.40 -12.42 16.57
C HIS A 29 -3.63 -11.35 15.81
N ALA A 30 -2.96 -10.46 16.55
CA ALA A 30 -1.79 -9.79 16.05
C ALA A 30 -0.85 -10.96 15.77
N ALA A 31 -0.96 -11.50 14.56
CA ALA A 31 -0.03 -12.45 14.05
C ALA A 31 1.32 -11.75 14.19
N THR A 32 2.09 -12.21 15.17
CA THR A 32 3.50 -11.89 15.29
C THR A 32 4.10 -12.16 13.93
N VAL A 33 4.26 -11.10 13.13
CA VAL A 33 4.86 -11.18 11.80
C VAL A 33 6.30 -11.63 12.07
N PRO A 34 6.70 -12.86 11.67
CA PRO A 34 8.09 -13.25 11.80
C PRO A 34 8.87 -12.27 10.92
N GLY A 35 9.73 -11.46 11.55
CA GLY A 35 10.47 -10.35 10.95
C GLY A 35 11.53 -10.75 9.92
N HIS A 36 11.35 -11.87 9.23
CA HIS A 36 12.20 -12.33 8.16
C HIS A 36 11.33 -12.97 7.08
N CYS A 37 10.64 -12.13 6.31
CA CYS A 37 10.19 -12.56 5.00
C CYS A 37 11.42 -12.67 4.11
N ALA A 38 11.58 -13.81 3.42
CA ALA A 38 12.57 -13.94 2.38
C ALA A 38 12.45 -12.73 1.42
N PRO A 39 13.57 -12.15 0.96
CA PRO A 39 13.53 -11.10 -0.06
C PRO A 39 12.67 -11.61 -1.22
N CYS A 40 11.78 -10.80 -1.76
CA CYS A 40 11.12 -11.15 -3.01
C CYS A 40 12.22 -11.48 -4.03
N GLU A 41 12.42 -12.77 -4.33
CA GLU A 41 13.48 -13.19 -5.25
C GLU A 41 13.03 -12.82 -6.66
N TYR A 42 13.38 -11.60 -7.03
CA TYR A 42 12.98 -10.97 -8.27
C TYR A 42 13.81 -11.53 -9.41
N LYS A 43 13.42 -12.69 -9.93
CA LYS A 43 14.05 -13.22 -11.13
C LYS A 43 13.52 -12.47 -12.34
N ASN A 44 14.42 -11.75 -12.99
CA ASN A 44 14.23 -11.20 -14.32
C ASN A 44 14.03 -12.38 -15.29
N VAL A 45 12.78 -12.75 -15.55
CA VAL A 45 12.44 -13.73 -16.58
C VAL A 45 11.88 -12.97 -17.78
N GLY A 46 12.81 -12.46 -18.59
CA GLY A 46 12.68 -12.34 -20.04
C GLY A 46 11.47 -11.61 -20.64
N SER A 47 11.79 -10.49 -21.30
CA SER A 47 11.05 -9.89 -22.42
C SER A 47 9.78 -9.10 -22.08
N TYR A 48 9.97 -7.85 -21.64
CA TYR A 48 8.94 -6.82 -21.77
C TYR A 48 9.01 -6.22 -23.17
N HIS A 49 7.94 -6.38 -23.94
CA HIS A 49 7.78 -5.67 -25.21
C HIS A 49 7.73 -4.17 -24.93
N TYR A 50 8.79 -3.44 -25.34
CA TYR A 50 8.80 -1.98 -25.39
C TYR A 50 7.69 -1.50 -26.33
N ARG A 51 6.56 -1.08 -25.78
CA ARG A 51 5.57 -0.29 -26.53
C ARG A 51 5.77 1.18 -26.17
N ASN A 52 6.39 1.89 -27.12
CA ASN A 52 6.47 3.35 -27.28
C ASN A 52 6.99 4.26 -26.14
N ASN A 53 8.00 5.05 -26.48
CA ASN A 53 8.72 6.02 -25.64
C ASN A 53 7.93 7.29 -25.24
N ASN A 54 6.59 7.26 -25.28
CA ASN A 54 5.74 8.39 -24.89
C ASN A 54 4.82 8.10 -23.70
N ASP A 55 4.74 6.84 -23.28
CA ASP A 55 3.96 6.45 -22.12
C ASP A 55 4.89 6.35 -20.92
N ILE A 56 4.68 7.23 -19.94
CA ILE A 56 5.23 7.07 -18.59
C ILE A 56 4.72 5.72 -18.10
N GLY A 57 5.54 4.66 -18.25
CA GLY A 57 5.30 3.25 -17.91
C GLY A 57 3.84 2.78 -17.94
N ASP A 58 3.49 1.93 -18.90
CA ASP A 58 2.19 1.26 -19.23
C ASP A 58 1.04 1.10 -18.18
N ASN A 59 1.22 1.42 -16.90
CA ASN A 59 0.23 1.35 -15.84
C ASN A 59 -0.08 2.68 -15.13
N ASP A 60 0.65 3.79 -15.36
CA ASP A 60 0.41 5.03 -14.62
C ASP A 60 -0.60 5.97 -15.31
N HIS A 61 -1.87 5.55 -15.31
CA HIS A 61 -2.98 6.37 -15.78
C HIS A 61 -3.32 7.54 -14.83
N MET A 62 -2.58 7.76 -13.74
CA MET A 62 -2.90 8.83 -12.81
C MET A 62 -2.67 10.19 -13.49
N PHE A 63 -1.48 10.41 -14.05
CA PHE A 63 -1.06 11.70 -14.64
C PHE A 63 -1.45 11.91 -16.11
N SER A 64 -2.26 11.01 -16.67
CA SER A 64 -2.64 11.07 -18.08
C SER A 64 -3.56 12.28 -18.38
N GLY A 65 -3.33 12.91 -19.52
CA GLY A 65 -4.13 14.04 -19.99
C GLY A 65 -3.77 15.40 -19.38
N ILE A 66 -2.79 15.49 -18.48
CA ILE A 66 -2.29 16.78 -17.97
C ILE A 66 -1.25 17.34 -18.91
N THR A 67 -1.36 18.63 -19.24
CA THR A 67 -0.35 19.33 -20.04
C THR A 67 0.88 19.61 -19.20
N LEU A 68 1.97 18.90 -19.46
CA LEU A 68 3.24 19.03 -18.77
C LEU A 68 4.26 19.81 -19.62
N THR A 69 5.13 20.59 -18.97
CA THR A 69 6.30 21.17 -19.65
C THR A 69 7.29 20.07 -20.04
N GLU A 70 8.19 20.34 -21.00
CA GLU A 70 9.25 19.37 -21.35
C GLU A 70 10.13 19.06 -20.13
N GLN A 71 10.44 20.06 -19.31
CA GLN A 71 11.21 19.87 -18.08
C GLN A 71 10.49 18.92 -17.11
N GLN A 72 9.19 19.14 -16.85
CA GLN A 72 8.41 18.26 -15.97
C GLN A 72 8.35 16.83 -16.52
N ARG A 73 8.14 16.66 -17.83
CA ARG A 73 8.14 15.35 -18.46
C ARG A 73 9.48 14.64 -18.30
N GLN A 74 10.60 15.35 -18.47
CA GLN A 74 11.92 14.77 -18.26
C GLN A 74 12.12 14.35 -16.81
N GLN A 75 11.78 15.23 -15.84
CA GLN A 75 11.90 14.90 -14.42
C GLN A 75 11.06 13.69 -14.02
N MET A 76 9.85 13.57 -14.55
CA MET A 76 8.99 12.41 -14.31
C MET A 76 9.57 11.13 -14.94
N ARG A 77 10.07 11.20 -16.19
CA ARG A 77 10.75 10.06 -16.83
C ARG A 77 11.97 9.61 -16.03
N ASP A 78 12.77 10.54 -15.52
CA ASP A 78 13.96 10.23 -14.73
C ASP A 78 13.57 9.61 -13.38
N LEU A 79 12.53 10.13 -12.73
CA LEU A 79 12.02 9.62 -11.46
C LEU A 79 11.51 8.18 -11.60
N VAL A 80 10.72 7.91 -12.64
CA VAL A 80 10.22 6.56 -12.93
C VAL A 80 11.38 5.68 -13.37
N GLY A 81 12.20 6.08 -14.35
CA GLY A 81 13.29 5.28 -14.90
C GLY A 81 14.38 4.89 -13.89
N GLN A 82 14.69 5.75 -12.91
CA GLN A 82 15.65 5.40 -11.84
C GLN A 82 15.10 4.38 -10.84
N LYS A 83 13.78 4.31 -10.69
CA LYS A 83 13.10 3.48 -9.69
C LYS A 83 12.45 2.23 -10.29
N HIS A 84 12.14 2.25 -11.58
CA HIS A 84 11.60 1.15 -12.32
C HIS A 84 12.74 0.23 -12.76
N GLN A 85 13.20 -0.63 -11.86
CA GLN A 85 13.73 -1.90 -12.34
C GLN A 85 12.62 -2.57 -13.16
N PRO A 86 12.90 -3.30 -14.24
CA PRO A 86 11.87 -3.97 -15.04
C PRO A 86 11.09 -4.90 -14.13
N HIS A 87 9.99 -4.37 -13.61
CA HIS A 87 9.24 -5.04 -12.60
C HIS A 87 8.45 -6.12 -13.34
N SER A 88 8.85 -7.37 -13.11
CA SER A 88 8.05 -8.49 -13.52
C SER A 88 6.61 -8.22 -13.10
N SER A 89 5.67 -8.30 -14.04
CA SER A 89 4.23 -8.19 -13.75
C SER A 89 3.91 -8.93 -12.45
N MET A 90 2.96 -8.40 -11.67
CA MET A 90 2.46 -8.93 -10.38
C MET A 90 1.85 -10.35 -10.49
N SER A 91 2.28 -11.14 -11.48
CA SER A 91 2.00 -12.54 -11.66
C SER A 91 2.76 -13.37 -10.63
N MET A 92 2.07 -14.37 -10.09
CA MET A 92 2.67 -15.47 -9.34
C MET A 92 3.91 -15.99 -10.08
N SER A 93 4.99 -16.19 -9.32
CA SER A 93 6.18 -16.88 -9.83
C SER A 93 5.81 -18.31 -10.24
N PRO A 94 6.57 -18.95 -11.16
CA PRO A 94 6.33 -20.34 -11.54
C PRO A 94 6.23 -21.30 -10.34
N THR A 95 7.05 -21.06 -9.31
CA THR A 95 7.04 -21.83 -8.05
C THR A 95 5.73 -21.64 -7.29
N GLU A 96 5.28 -20.39 -7.10
CA GLU A 96 4.02 -20.10 -6.41
C GLU A 96 2.80 -20.66 -7.16
N ARG A 97 2.83 -20.65 -8.51
CA ARG A 97 1.80 -21.28 -9.33
C ARG A 97 1.72 -22.79 -9.09
N GLU A 98 2.86 -23.45 -8.98
CA GLU A 98 2.92 -24.88 -8.71
C GLU A 98 2.48 -25.20 -7.27
N GLU A 99 2.87 -24.39 -6.29
CA GLU A 99 2.38 -24.51 -4.90
C GLU A 99 0.86 -24.36 -4.83
N MET A 100 0.30 -23.33 -5.46
CA MET A 100 -1.14 -23.12 -5.53
C MET A 100 -1.84 -24.31 -6.21
N ARG A 101 -1.27 -24.83 -7.32
CA ARG A 101 -1.82 -26.02 -8.01
C ARG A 101 -1.88 -27.22 -7.08
N LYS A 102 -0.83 -27.50 -6.30
CA LYS A 102 -0.82 -28.61 -5.33
C LYS A 102 -1.89 -28.44 -4.26
N LEU A 103 -2.05 -27.24 -3.72
CA LEU A 103 -3.07 -26.96 -2.70
C LEU A 103 -4.49 -27.12 -3.24
N VAL A 104 -4.75 -26.66 -4.48
CA VAL A 104 -6.08 -26.78 -5.11
C VAL A 104 -6.41 -28.21 -5.54
N THR A 105 -5.42 -29.01 -5.91
CA THR A 105 -5.60 -30.40 -6.35
C THR A 105 -5.49 -31.44 -5.23
N ALA A 106 -5.29 -30.99 -3.99
CA ALA A 106 -5.22 -31.88 -2.83
C ALA A 106 -6.57 -32.58 -2.58
N LYS A 107 -6.51 -33.78 -1.99
CA LYS A 107 -7.72 -34.57 -1.63
C LYS A 107 -8.62 -33.81 -0.66
N ASP A 108 -8.01 -33.18 0.35
CA ASP A 108 -8.67 -32.38 1.37
C ASP A 108 -8.22 -30.93 1.25
N PHE A 109 -9.14 -29.99 1.42
CA PHE A 109 -8.85 -28.56 1.29
C PHE A 109 -8.14 -28.03 2.54
N ASP A 110 -6.88 -27.59 2.37
CA ASP A 110 -6.13 -26.89 3.41
C ASP A 110 -6.24 -25.37 3.24
N GLY A 111 -7.30 -24.79 3.82
CA GLY A 111 -7.51 -23.35 3.79
C GLY A 111 -6.43 -22.54 4.54
N VAL A 112 -5.73 -23.14 5.50
CA VAL A 112 -4.66 -22.48 6.24
C VAL A 112 -3.43 -22.33 5.35
N ALA A 113 -3.06 -23.38 4.63
CA ALA A 113 -1.94 -23.35 3.68
C ALA A 113 -2.22 -22.41 2.50
N VAL A 114 -3.45 -22.40 1.96
CA VAL A 114 -3.84 -21.46 0.89
C VAL A 114 -3.74 -20.02 1.38
N LYS A 115 -4.26 -19.72 2.57
CA LYS A 115 -4.18 -18.38 3.16
C LYS A 115 -2.73 -17.94 3.35
N ALA A 116 -1.86 -18.81 3.88
CA ALA A 116 -0.46 -18.50 4.09
C ALA A 116 0.29 -18.19 2.76
N LEU A 117 0.00 -18.96 1.70
CA LEU A 117 0.55 -18.72 0.37
C LEU A 117 0.11 -17.34 -0.17
N ILE A 118 -1.18 -17.03 -0.08
CA ILE A 118 -1.74 -15.74 -0.53
C ILE A 118 -1.17 -14.57 0.27
N GLU A 119 -1.07 -14.68 1.60
CA GLU A 119 -0.50 -13.63 2.45
C GLU A 119 0.95 -13.33 2.08
N ARG A 120 1.74 -14.35 1.74
CA ARG A 120 3.12 -14.16 1.27
C ARG A 120 3.15 -13.36 -0.04
N MET A 121 2.27 -13.68 -0.98
CA MET A 121 2.15 -12.94 -2.24
C MET A 121 1.70 -11.49 -2.02
N ILE A 122 0.71 -11.27 -1.15
CA ILE A 122 0.19 -9.94 -0.84
C ILE A 122 1.29 -9.07 -0.20
N ARG A 123 2.11 -9.60 0.71
CA ARG A 123 3.19 -8.81 1.33
C ARG A 123 4.13 -8.20 0.31
N CYS A 124 4.57 -9.00 -0.68
CA CYS A 124 5.41 -8.48 -1.75
C CYS A 124 4.69 -7.40 -2.58
N ASN A 125 3.41 -7.59 -2.87
CA ASN A 125 2.61 -6.60 -3.58
C ASN A 125 2.46 -5.30 -2.78
N VAL A 126 2.25 -5.36 -1.46
CA VAL A 126 2.11 -4.17 -0.61
C VAL A 126 3.38 -3.30 -0.68
N GLU A 127 4.56 -3.90 -0.54
CA GLU A 127 5.83 -3.16 -0.61
C GLU A 127 5.98 -2.45 -1.97
N HIS A 128 5.67 -3.15 -3.06
CA HIS A 128 5.69 -2.56 -4.40
C HIS A 128 4.66 -1.43 -4.56
N GLN A 129 3.44 -1.61 -4.07
CA GLN A 129 2.39 -0.58 -4.14
C GLN A 129 2.78 0.67 -3.35
N VAL A 130 3.43 0.51 -2.19
CA VAL A 130 3.97 1.64 -1.42
C VAL A 130 5.08 2.35 -2.19
N GLU A 131 5.96 1.59 -2.85
CA GLU A 131 7.02 2.17 -3.68
C GLU A 131 6.43 2.98 -4.84
N MET A 132 5.45 2.45 -5.56
CA MET A 132 4.76 3.19 -6.64
C MET A 132 4.00 4.40 -6.12
N ALA A 133 3.28 4.29 -4.99
CA ALA A 133 2.57 5.42 -4.39
C ALA A 133 3.53 6.57 -4.03
N ARG A 134 4.72 6.24 -3.55
CA ARG A 134 5.77 7.24 -3.26
C ARG A 134 6.30 7.90 -4.54
N ILE A 135 6.47 7.16 -5.64
CA ILE A 135 6.83 7.73 -6.95
C ILE A 135 5.73 8.69 -7.40
N HIS A 136 4.46 8.26 -7.41
CA HIS A 136 3.35 9.12 -7.80
C HIS A 136 3.27 10.37 -6.93
N HIS A 137 3.50 10.25 -5.61
CA HIS A 137 3.55 11.41 -4.74
C HIS A 137 4.66 12.40 -5.17
N GLN A 138 5.86 11.92 -5.46
CA GLN A 138 6.96 12.76 -5.94
C GLN A 138 6.63 13.44 -7.28
N MET A 139 5.99 12.73 -8.21
CA MET A 139 5.52 13.31 -9.48
C MET A 139 4.46 14.40 -9.25
N TYR A 140 3.52 14.17 -8.34
CA TYR A 140 2.49 15.13 -7.99
C TYR A 140 3.07 16.46 -7.46
N GLN A 141 4.15 16.39 -6.67
CA GLN A 141 4.84 17.59 -6.18
C GLN A 141 5.54 18.42 -7.27
N LEU A 142 5.74 17.87 -8.48
CA LEU A 142 6.29 18.61 -9.62
C LEU A 142 5.23 19.44 -10.35
N LEU A 143 3.94 19.22 -10.07
CA LEU A 143 2.83 19.89 -10.74
C LEU A 143 2.56 21.27 -10.15
N THR A 144 2.12 22.21 -11.01
CA THR A 144 1.58 23.49 -10.55
C THR A 144 0.19 23.30 -9.92
N PRO A 145 -0.30 24.26 -9.11
CA PRO A 145 -1.65 24.19 -8.54
C PRO A 145 -2.75 24.01 -9.60
N GLU A 146 -2.60 24.64 -10.77
CA GLU A 146 -3.55 24.52 -11.88
C GLU A 146 -3.53 23.12 -12.50
N GLN A 147 -2.35 22.52 -12.66
CA GLN A 147 -2.22 21.14 -13.14
C GLN A 147 -2.79 20.14 -12.14
N GLN A 148 -2.63 20.37 -10.83
CA GLN A 148 -3.23 19.54 -9.78
C GLN A 148 -4.76 19.63 -9.81
N ALA A 149 -5.32 20.82 -10.04
CA ALA A 149 -6.77 20.99 -10.19
C ALA A 149 -7.32 20.25 -11.41
N GLN A 150 -6.60 20.27 -12.54
CA GLN A 150 -6.96 19.48 -13.73
C GLN A 150 -6.92 17.97 -13.44
N LEU A 151 -5.90 17.50 -12.71
CA LEU A 151 -5.77 16.10 -12.30
C LEU A 151 -6.96 15.62 -11.47
N GLU A 152 -7.38 16.41 -10.49
CA GLU A 152 -8.55 16.13 -9.65
C GLU A 152 -9.84 16.10 -10.47
N GLN A 153 -10.00 17.01 -11.44
CA GLN A 153 -11.16 16.99 -12.33
C GLN A 153 -11.21 15.71 -13.17
N HIS A 154 -10.07 15.29 -13.75
CA HIS A 154 -9.97 14.05 -14.52
C HIS A 154 -10.29 12.83 -13.65
N TYR A 155 -9.81 12.81 -12.41
CA TYR A 155 -10.12 11.76 -11.45
C TYR A 155 -11.63 11.67 -11.18
N ARG A 156 -12.29 12.78 -10.85
CA ARG A 156 -13.73 12.82 -10.61
C ARG A 156 -14.55 12.35 -11.80
N GLN A 157 -14.17 12.76 -13.02
CA GLN A 157 -14.81 12.28 -14.23
C GLN A 157 -14.67 10.76 -14.37
N ARG A 158 -13.46 10.22 -14.19
CA ARG A 158 -13.22 8.77 -14.26
C ARG A 158 -14.06 8.03 -13.22
N MET A 159 -14.12 8.52 -11.98
CA MET A 159 -14.91 7.92 -10.91
C MET A 159 -16.42 7.96 -11.20
N SER A 160 -16.92 9.02 -11.84
CA SER A 160 -18.34 9.13 -12.21
C SER A 160 -18.77 8.17 -13.33
N GLN A 161 -17.81 7.63 -14.08
CA GLN A 161 -18.07 6.67 -15.16
C GLN A 161 -17.98 5.21 -14.70
N LEU A 162 -17.53 4.97 -13.47
CA LEU A 162 -17.50 3.63 -12.91
C LEU A 162 -18.93 3.16 -12.61
N PRO A 163 -19.28 1.90 -12.92
CA PRO A 163 -20.57 1.35 -12.54
C PRO A 163 -20.71 1.33 -11.02
N ASN A 164 -21.91 1.63 -10.53
CA ASN A 164 -22.28 1.50 -9.10
C ASN A 164 -22.27 0.04 -8.66
#